data_AF-A0A3M1HGM3-F1
#
_entry.id   AF-A0A3M1HGM3-F1
#
_cell.length_a   1.000
_cell.length_b   1.000
_cell.length_c   1.000
_cell.angle_alpha   90.00
_cell.angle_beta   90.00
_cell.angle_gamma   90.00
#
_symmetry.space_group_name_H-M   'P 1'
#
loop_
_entity.id
_entity.type
_entity.pdbx_description
1 polymer ?
#
loop_
_entity_poly.entity_id
_entity_poly.type
_entity_poly.pdbx_seq_one_letter_code
_entity_poly.pdbx_strand_id
1 'polypeptide(L)'
;MVLERPSPSANGRVALYSENARDGSLTLLAWVNVRFALPETIASASILEPQEGAKVKGSVRVSGTAQGLRDAQLLVQAEDLAGTVWGKAKVAVSNDGTWEVRLRVQRPTTARDGRITVYEVGDGGERPLLASVEVQLAR
;
A
#
# COMPACT_ATOMS: atom_id res chain seq x y z
N MET A 1 12.67 13.23 34.59
CA MET A 1 12.63 13.92 33.28
C MET A 1 11.76 13.09 32.37
N VAL A 2 10.53 13.54 32.11
CA VAL A 2 9.62 12.84 31.18
C VAL A 2 9.92 13.39 29.79
N LEU A 3 10.55 12.58 28.94
CA LEU A 3 10.63 12.88 27.51
C LEU A 3 9.25 12.62 26.92
N GLU A 4 8.39 13.64 26.93
CA GLU A 4 7.15 13.59 26.15
C GLU A 4 7.54 13.42 24.69
N ARG A 5 7.07 12.31 24.08
CA ARG A 5 7.29 12.08 22.65
C ARG A 5 6.57 13.20 21.90
N PRO A 6 7.24 13.96 21.01
CA PRO A 6 6.59 15.04 20.29
C PRO A 6 5.40 14.51 19.51
N SER A 7 4.31 15.28 19.51
CA SER A 7 3.15 14.97 18.71
C SER A 7 3.51 14.98 17.22
N PRO A 8 2.96 14.06 16.43
CA PRO A 8 3.24 14.01 15.00
C PRO A 8 2.82 15.30 14.29
N SER A 9 3.63 15.75 13.31
CA SER A 9 3.55 17.06 12.65
C SER A 9 3.92 18.27 13.49
N ALA A 10 4.41 18.10 14.72
CA ALA A 10 4.92 19.22 15.51
C ALA A 10 6.15 19.84 14.86
N ASN A 11 6.18 21.18 14.83
CA ASN A 11 7.40 21.91 14.55
C ASN A 11 8.38 21.71 15.71
N GLY A 12 9.59 21.29 15.39
CA GLY A 12 10.67 21.04 16.34
C GLY A 12 11.89 21.90 16.04
N ARG A 13 12.82 21.93 16.99
CA ARG A 13 14.15 22.49 16.77
C ARG A 13 15.19 21.46 17.15
N VAL A 14 16.16 21.26 16.28
CA VAL A 14 17.36 20.46 16.55
C VAL A 14 18.52 21.41 16.76
N ALA A 15 19.26 21.22 17.85
CA ALA A 15 20.53 21.90 18.07
C ALA A 15 21.63 21.13 17.33
N LEU A 16 22.33 21.82 16.43
CA LEU A 16 23.60 21.37 15.90
C LEU A 16 24.68 22.14 16.63
N TYR A 17 25.66 21.43 17.18
CA TYR A 17 26.79 22.06 17.82
C TYR A 17 28.10 21.40 17.39
N SER A 18 29.17 22.18 17.42
CA SER A 18 30.53 21.68 17.28
C SER A 18 31.27 21.88 18.59
N GLU A 19 32.04 20.88 19.01
CA GLU A 19 32.91 20.97 20.15
C GLU A 19 34.37 21.12 19.69
N ASN A 20 35.15 21.87 20.46
CA ASN A 20 36.58 21.92 20.30
C ASN A 20 37.18 20.57 20.71
N ALA A 21 37.92 19.95 19.78
CA ALA A 21 38.49 18.62 20.00
C ALA A 21 39.52 18.54 21.14
N ARG A 22 40.04 19.68 21.64
CA ARG A 22 41.06 19.70 22.70
C ARG A 22 40.48 19.75 24.11
N ASP A 23 39.33 20.41 24.29
CA ASP A 23 38.79 20.70 25.63
C ASP A 23 37.27 20.49 25.75
N GLY A 24 36.61 20.06 24.67
CA GLY A 24 35.15 19.83 24.65
C GLY A 24 34.32 21.11 24.71
N SER A 25 34.94 22.30 24.63
CA SER A 25 34.19 23.56 24.65
C SER A 25 33.35 23.72 23.39
N LEU A 26 32.13 24.24 23.53
CA LEU A 26 31.25 24.52 22.40
C LEU A 26 31.83 25.67 21.55
N THR A 27 32.04 25.42 20.27
CA THR A 27 32.62 26.39 19.32
C THR A 27 31.57 27.00 18.40
N LEU A 28 30.47 26.30 18.16
CA LEU A 28 29.36 26.77 17.35
C LEU A 28 28.05 26.15 17.84
N LEU A 29 26.98 26.92 17.79
CA LEU A 29 25.62 26.46 18.06
C LEU A 29 24.70 27.00 16.96
N ALA A 30 24.00 26.09 16.29
CA ALA A 30 22.99 26.43 15.29
C ALA A 30 21.67 25.72 15.62
N TRP A 31 20.56 26.42 15.39
CA TRP A 31 19.22 25.86 15.52
C TRP A 31 18.65 25.57 14.15
N VAL A 32 18.30 24.32 13.91
CA VAL A 32 17.61 23.90 12.69
C VAL A 32 16.14 23.67 13.01
N ASN A 33 15.26 24.41 12.35
CA ASN A 33 13.83 24.16 12.40
C ASN A 33 13.54 22.87 11.64
N VAL A 34 12.91 21.91 12.30
CA VAL A 34 12.51 20.63 11.71
C VAL A 34 11.01 20.46 11.85
N ARG A 35 10.42 19.62 11.01
CA ARG A 35 9.06 19.14 11.19
C ARG A 35 9.13 17.64 11.41
N PHE A 36 8.64 17.18 12.55
CA PHE A 36 8.59 15.74 12.83
C PHE A 36 7.42 15.13 12.06
N ALA A 37 7.71 14.26 11.09
CA ALA A 37 6.69 13.44 10.46
C ALA A 37 6.46 12.17 11.28
N LEU A 38 5.25 11.60 11.21
CA LEU A 38 5.09 10.19 11.52
C LEU A 38 5.95 9.39 10.54
N PRO A 39 6.44 8.19 10.92
CA PRO A 39 6.79 7.24 9.89
C PRO A 39 5.58 7.14 8.96
N GLU A 40 5.75 7.48 7.68
CA GLU A 40 4.72 7.23 6.68
C GLU A 40 4.36 5.76 6.82
N THR A 41 3.12 5.49 7.19
CA THR A 41 2.63 4.12 7.08
C THR A 41 2.59 3.88 5.59
N ILE A 42 3.57 3.15 5.07
CA ILE A 42 3.62 2.81 3.66
C ILE A 42 2.34 2.03 3.37
N ALA A 43 1.45 2.65 2.60
CA ALA A 43 0.20 2.04 2.21
C ALA A 43 0.49 0.68 1.56
N SER A 44 -0.15 -0.36 2.06
CA SER A 44 0.09 -1.72 1.60
C SER A 44 -1.19 -2.55 1.66
N ALA A 45 -1.30 -3.53 0.77
CA ALA A 45 -2.36 -4.52 0.81
C ALA A 45 -1.78 -5.93 0.64
N SER A 46 -2.56 -6.93 1.04
CA SER A 46 -2.27 -8.34 0.78
C SER A 46 -3.51 -9.01 0.24
N ILE A 47 -3.34 -10.02 -0.62
CA ILE A 47 -4.42 -10.89 -1.10
C ILE A 47 -4.35 -12.18 -0.28
N LEU A 48 -5.44 -12.49 0.43
CA LEU A 48 -5.60 -13.73 1.19
C LEU A 48 -6.34 -14.80 0.38
N GLU A 49 -7.28 -14.39 -0.46
CA GLU A 49 -7.93 -15.27 -1.43
C GLU A 49 -8.08 -14.51 -2.76
N PRO A 50 -7.85 -15.18 -3.89
CA PRO A 50 -7.40 -16.56 -4.00
C PRO A 50 -5.92 -16.75 -3.62
N GLN A 51 -5.55 -17.98 -3.29
CA GLN A 51 -4.15 -18.40 -3.12
C GLN A 51 -3.42 -18.49 -4.47
N GLU A 52 -2.09 -18.46 -4.42
CA GLU A 52 -1.21 -18.61 -5.59
C GLU A 52 -1.55 -19.88 -6.39
N GLY A 53 -1.70 -19.73 -7.71
CA GLY A 53 -2.02 -20.82 -8.64
C GLY A 53 -3.48 -21.28 -8.60
N ALA A 54 -4.37 -20.61 -7.86
CA ALA A 54 -5.77 -20.99 -7.79
C ALA A 54 -6.45 -20.93 -9.16
N LYS A 55 -7.40 -21.84 -9.38
CA LYS A 55 -8.21 -21.88 -10.60
C LYS A 55 -9.41 -20.95 -10.47
N VAL A 56 -9.51 -19.98 -11.37
CA VAL A 56 -10.55 -18.93 -11.35
C VAL A 56 -11.48 -19.01 -12.56
N LYS A 57 -12.80 -18.86 -12.35
CA LYS A 57 -13.83 -18.82 -13.40
C LYS A 57 -15.11 -18.17 -12.90
N GLY A 58 -15.81 -17.43 -13.77
CA GLY A 58 -17.12 -16.88 -13.46
C GLY A 58 -17.03 -15.80 -12.37
N SER A 59 -17.65 -16.03 -11.21
CA SER A 59 -17.59 -15.09 -10.09
C SER A 59 -16.63 -15.61 -9.02
N VAL A 60 -15.56 -14.88 -8.77
CA VAL A 60 -14.49 -15.25 -7.83
C VAL A 60 -14.54 -14.33 -6.63
N ARG A 61 -14.42 -14.89 -5.42
CA ARG A 61 -14.20 -14.09 -4.21
C ARG A 61 -12.72 -13.71 -4.15
N VAL A 62 -12.46 -12.41 -4.02
CA VAL A 62 -11.12 -11.89 -3.77
C VAL A 62 -11.17 -11.13 -2.46
N SER A 63 -10.31 -11.49 -1.52
CA SER A 63 -10.29 -10.88 -0.18
C SER A 63 -8.87 -10.69 0.32
N GLY A 64 -8.70 -9.76 1.25
CA GLY A 64 -7.40 -9.42 1.76
C GLY A 64 -7.40 -8.47 2.95
N THR A 65 -6.20 -8.02 3.31
CA THR A 65 -5.98 -6.98 4.31
C THR A 65 -5.26 -5.78 3.70
N ALA A 66 -5.32 -4.64 4.37
CA ALA A 66 -4.66 -3.41 4.00
C ALA A 66 -4.20 -2.63 5.23
N GLN A 67 -3.05 -1.98 5.14
CA GLN A 67 -2.47 -1.12 6.17
C GLN A 67 -2.26 0.28 5.60
N GLY A 68 -2.54 1.32 6.39
CA GLY A 68 -2.43 2.71 5.95
C GLY A 68 -3.52 3.16 4.95
N LEU A 69 -4.49 2.30 4.63
CA LEU A 69 -5.50 2.50 3.58
C LEU A 69 -6.94 2.48 4.13
N ARG A 70 -7.16 2.96 5.37
CA ARG A 70 -8.51 3.01 5.94
C ARG A 70 -9.39 3.97 5.16
N ASP A 71 -10.64 3.56 4.89
CA ASP A 71 -11.60 4.27 4.04
C ASP A 71 -11.14 4.51 2.59
N ALA A 72 -10.03 3.91 2.18
CA ALA A 72 -9.54 3.98 0.82
C ALA A 72 -10.36 3.07 -0.11
N GLN A 73 -10.32 3.38 -1.40
CA GLN A 73 -10.89 2.54 -2.44
C GLN A 73 -9.76 1.80 -3.17
N LEU A 74 -9.95 0.49 -3.34
CA LEU A 74 -9.05 -0.37 -4.11
C LEU A 74 -9.68 -0.71 -5.46
N LEU A 75 -8.83 -0.92 -6.46
CA LEU A 75 -9.17 -1.54 -7.73
C LEU A 75 -8.56 -2.94 -7.76
N VAL A 76 -9.41 -3.95 -7.87
CA VAL A 76 -9.02 -5.34 -8.08
C VAL A 76 -9.20 -5.66 -9.57
N GLN A 77 -8.14 -6.14 -10.23
CA GLN A 77 -8.11 -6.42 -11.65
C GLN A 77 -7.53 -7.81 -11.91
N ALA A 78 -8.19 -8.62 -12.74
CA ALA A 78 -7.64 -9.87 -13.26
C ALA A 78 -7.16 -9.66 -14.71
N GLU A 79 -5.94 -10.08 -15.01
CA GLU A 79 -5.31 -9.91 -16.31
C GLU A 79 -4.29 -11.02 -16.62
N ASP A 80 -4.04 -11.29 -17.91
CA ASP A 80 -2.84 -12.07 -18.30
C ASP A 80 -1.57 -11.21 -18.33
N LEU A 81 -0.43 -11.91 -18.51
CA LEU A 81 0.88 -11.32 -18.75
C LEU A 81 0.94 -10.43 -20.01
N ALA A 82 -0.01 -10.55 -20.94
CA ALA A 82 -0.10 -9.68 -22.11
C ALA A 82 -0.95 -8.41 -21.86
N GLY A 83 -1.53 -8.26 -20.66
CA GLY A 83 -2.35 -7.12 -20.27
C GLY A 83 -3.82 -7.23 -20.66
N THR A 84 -4.28 -8.39 -21.12
CA THR A 84 -5.70 -8.62 -21.41
C THR A 84 -6.47 -8.71 -20.10
N VAL A 85 -7.32 -7.73 -19.82
CA VAL A 85 -8.15 -7.71 -18.62
C VAL A 85 -9.37 -8.62 -18.78
N TRP A 86 -9.56 -9.51 -17.81
CA TRP A 86 -10.69 -10.46 -17.76
C TRP A 86 -11.78 -10.02 -16.78
N GLY A 87 -11.43 -9.17 -15.83
CA GLY A 87 -12.35 -8.70 -14.81
C GLY A 87 -11.76 -7.53 -14.04
N LYS A 88 -12.61 -6.61 -13.60
CA LYS A 88 -12.25 -5.51 -12.72
C LYS A 88 -13.38 -5.18 -11.76
N ALA A 89 -13.04 -4.84 -10.53
CA ALA A 89 -14.00 -4.41 -9.52
C ALA A 89 -13.35 -3.42 -8.55
N LYS A 90 -14.16 -2.49 -8.04
CA LYS A 90 -13.75 -1.58 -6.97
C LYS A 90 -14.26 -2.11 -5.63
N VAL A 91 -13.49 -1.88 -4.57
CA VAL A 91 -13.85 -2.29 -3.20
C VAL A 91 -13.34 -1.25 -2.20
N ALA A 92 -14.13 -0.99 -1.17
CA ALA A 92 -13.69 -0.14 -0.05
C ALA A 92 -12.97 -0.99 1.00
N VAL A 93 -11.93 -0.42 1.61
CA VAL A 93 -11.28 -1.02 2.77
C VAL A 93 -12.10 -0.71 4.01
N SER A 94 -12.45 -1.74 4.77
CA SER A 94 -13.15 -1.65 6.03
C SER A 94 -12.29 -0.99 7.11
N ASN A 95 -12.92 -0.50 8.19
CA ASN A 95 -12.24 0.15 9.31
C ASN A 95 -11.21 -0.74 10.03
N ASP A 96 -11.41 -2.06 9.98
CA ASP A 96 -10.49 -3.06 10.52
C ASP A 96 -9.33 -3.40 9.57
N GLY A 97 -9.27 -2.77 8.40
CA GLY A 97 -8.26 -3.00 7.37
C GLY A 97 -8.57 -4.19 6.46
N THR A 98 -9.75 -4.82 6.56
CA THR A 98 -10.13 -5.91 5.66
C THR A 98 -10.83 -5.40 4.41
N TRP A 99 -10.77 -6.17 3.32
CA TRP A 99 -11.51 -5.87 2.10
C TRP A 99 -11.91 -7.16 1.39
N GLU A 100 -13.04 -7.12 0.69
CA GLU A 100 -13.54 -8.26 -0.09
C GLU A 100 -14.38 -7.80 -1.29
N VAL A 101 -14.19 -8.46 -2.43
CA VAL A 101 -14.98 -8.23 -3.64
C VAL A 101 -15.30 -9.52 -4.38
N ARG A 102 -16.47 -9.56 -5.02
CA ARG A 102 -16.78 -10.56 -6.05
C ARG A 102 -16.33 -10.07 -7.41
N LEU A 103 -15.21 -10.60 -7.89
CA LEU A 103 -14.67 -10.30 -9.21
C LEU A 103 -15.36 -11.16 -10.26
N ARG A 104 -16.04 -10.52 -11.21
CA ARG A 104 -16.59 -11.21 -12.38
C ARG A 104 -15.50 -11.36 -13.43
N VAL A 105 -15.05 -12.60 -13.63
CA VAL A 105 -14.07 -13.01 -14.62
C VAL A 105 -14.79 -13.46 -15.88
N GLN A 106 -14.67 -12.66 -16.93
CA GLN A 106 -15.07 -13.01 -18.28
C GLN A 106 -13.86 -13.63 -18.98
N ARG A 107 -14.05 -14.75 -19.67
CA ARG A 107 -12.97 -15.38 -20.44
C ARG A 107 -13.04 -14.92 -21.89
N PRO A 108 -12.19 -13.98 -22.33
CA PRO A 108 -11.90 -13.81 -23.74
C PRO A 108 -11.38 -15.12 -24.34
N THR A 109 -11.66 -15.38 -25.61
CA THR A 109 -11.13 -16.54 -26.36
C THR A 109 -9.59 -16.57 -26.40
N THR A 110 -8.94 -15.43 -26.19
CA THR A 110 -7.48 -15.27 -26.14
C THR A 110 -6.91 -15.33 -24.72
N ALA A 111 -7.75 -15.47 -23.68
CA ALA A 111 -7.32 -15.38 -22.29
C ALA A 111 -6.46 -16.57 -21.87
N ARG A 112 -5.32 -16.27 -21.26
CA ARG A 112 -4.34 -17.25 -20.76
C ARG A 112 -4.42 -17.37 -19.24
N ASP A 113 -3.43 -18.00 -18.60
CA ASP A 113 -3.20 -17.84 -17.17
C ASP A 113 -2.57 -16.47 -16.89
N GLY A 114 -2.65 -16.00 -15.65
CA GLY A 114 -2.39 -14.60 -15.34
C GLY A 114 -2.38 -14.31 -13.86
N ARG A 115 -2.80 -13.11 -13.48
CA ARG A 115 -2.75 -12.63 -12.10
C ARG A 115 -3.99 -11.84 -11.72
N ILE A 116 -4.25 -11.78 -10.42
CA ILE A 116 -5.14 -10.80 -9.81
C ILE A 116 -4.27 -9.76 -9.11
N THR A 117 -4.49 -8.51 -9.47
CA THR A 117 -3.71 -7.37 -9.02
C THR A 117 -4.61 -6.41 -8.25
N VAL A 118 -4.09 -5.84 -7.17
CA VAL A 118 -4.75 -4.83 -6.34
C VAL A 118 -3.99 -3.52 -6.45
N TYR A 119 -4.72 -2.45 -6.77
CA TYR A 119 -4.20 -1.10 -6.83
C TYR A 119 -4.96 -0.20 -5.86
N GLU A 120 -4.29 0.82 -5.35
CA GLU A 120 -5.00 1.95 -4.73
C GLU A 120 -5.66 2.80 -5.82
N VAL A 121 -6.87 3.29 -5.55
CA VAL A 121 -7.52 4.31 -6.38
C VAL A 121 -7.15 5.67 -5.81
N GLY A 122 -6.11 6.29 -6.34
CA GLY A 122 -5.74 7.67 -6.02
C GLY A 122 -6.49 8.70 -6.88
N ASP A 123 -6.62 9.93 -6.36
CA ASP A 123 -7.26 11.06 -7.05
C ASP A 123 -6.41 11.64 -8.20
N GLY A 124 -5.11 11.32 -8.24
CA GLY A 124 -4.12 11.85 -9.20
C GLY A 124 -3.85 10.98 -10.43
N GLY A 125 -4.57 9.87 -10.61
CA GLY A 125 -4.41 8.97 -11.75
C GLY A 125 -3.28 7.92 -11.61
N GLU A 126 -2.29 8.16 -10.75
CA GLU A 126 -1.36 7.11 -10.32
C GLU A 126 -2.09 6.04 -9.49
N ARG A 127 -1.87 4.79 -9.86
CA ARG A 127 -2.46 3.61 -9.21
C ARG A 127 -1.32 2.74 -8.69
N PRO A 128 -0.81 3.01 -7.49
CA PRO A 128 0.27 2.21 -6.94
C PRO A 128 -0.20 0.76 -6.85
N LEU A 129 0.64 -0.14 -7.35
CA LEU A 129 0.48 -1.58 -7.20
C LEU A 129 0.66 -1.90 -5.71
N LEU A 130 -0.36 -2.49 -5.09
CA LEU A 130 -0.30 -2.85 -3.67
C LEU A 130 -0.06 -4.35 -3.47
N ALA A 131 -0.66 -5.20 -4.31
CA ALA A 131 -0.53 -6.64 -4.23
C ALA A 131 -0.81 -7.33 -5.57
N SER A 132 -0.29 -8.54 -5.74
CA SER A 132 -0.56 -9.41 -6.87
C SER A 132 -0.51 -10.87 -6.44
N VAL A 133 -1.32 -11.72 -7.06
CA VAL A 133 -1.30 -13.18 -6.90
C VAL A 133 -1.48 -13.84 -8.26
N GLU A 134 -0.67 -14.84 -8.60
CA GLU A 134 -0.84 -15.58 -9.85
C GLU A 134 -2.02 -16.56 -9.74
N VAL A 135 -2.79 -16.67 -10.82
CA VAL A 135 -3.97 -17.53 -10.90
C VAL A 135 -4.05 -18.21 -12.26
N GLN A 136 -4.67 -19.38 -12.27
CA GLN A 136 -4.94 -20.15 -13.48
C GLN A 136 -6.37 -19.92 -13.94
N LEU A 137 -6.56 -19.62 -15.21
CA LEU A 137 -7.90 -19.44 -15.75
C LEU A 137 -8.53 -20.82 -16.00
N ALA A 138 -9.54 -21.18 -15.19
CA ALA A 138 -10.10 -22.54 -15.23
C ALA A 138 -10.80 -22.82 -16.57
N ARG A 139 -10.61 -24.03 -17.12
CA ARG A 139 -11.19 -24.47 -18.39
C ARG A 139 -12.72 -24.40 -18.41
#